data_AF-A0A504YVN8-F1
#
_entry.id   AF-A0A504YVN8-F1
#
_cell.length_a   1.000
_cell.length_b   1.000
_cell.length_c   1.000
_cell.angle_alpha   90.00
_cell.angle_beta   90.00
_cell.angle_gamma   90.00
#
_symmetry.space_group_name_H-M   'P 1'
#
loop_
_entity.id
_entity.type
_entity.pdbx_description
1 polymer ?
#
loop_
_entity_poly.entity_id
_entity_poly.type
_entity_poly.pdbx_seq_one_letter_code
_entity_poly.pdbx_strand_id
1 'polypeptide(L)'
;MYLALPLLRQRLEDQAGGDPGKLSKENAVQAITDGMRQLYYRDCRAFKTYQMAVVTSSGVEIRSPLQLETNWEIADYVAGYE
;
A
#
# COMPACT_ATOMS: atom_id res chain seq x y z
N MET A 1 -7.43 8.95 -7.01
CA MET A 1 -7.61 7.50 -6.81
C MET A 1 -7.37 6.72 -8.11
N TYR A 2 -6.23 6.93 -8.78
CA TYR A 2 -5.84 6.14 -9.97
C TYR A 2 -4.44 5.53 -9.82
N LEU A 3 -3.64 6.04 -8.89
CA LEU A 3 -2.26 5.59 -8.66
C LEU A 3 -2.18 4.20 -8.02
N ALA A 4 -3.01 3.91 -7.03
CA ALA A 4 -2.97 2.63 -6.31
C ALA A 4 -3.77 1.51 -7.00
N LEU A 5 -4.75 1.84 -7.86
CA LEU A 5 -5.59 0.86 -8.54
C LEU A 5 -4.83 -0.16 -9.42
N PRO A 6 -3.88 0.26 -10.29
CA PRO A 6 -3.11 -0.68 -11.10
C PRO A 6 -2.24 -1.59 -10.23
N LEU A 7 -1.63 -1.05 -9.16
CA LEU A 7 -0.81 -1.83 -8.24
C LEU A 7 -1.63 -2.92 -7.53
N LEU A 8 -2.83 -2.57 -7.05
CA LEU A 8 -3.72 -3.52 -6.39
C LEU A 8 -4.19 -4.62 -7.35
N ARG A 9 -4.50 -4.28 -8.60
CA ARG A 9 -4.87 -5.25 -9.64
C ARG A 9 -3.71 -6.19 -9.96
N GLN A 10 -2.51 -5.64 -10.14
CA GLN A 10 -1.31 -6.44 -10.38
C GLN A 10 -1.06 -7.42 -9.23
N ARG A 11 -1.12 -6.96 -7.98
CA ARG A 11 -0.94 -7.86 -6.81
C ARG A 11 -2.02 -8.93 -6.71
N LEU A 12 -3.26 -8.62 -7.08
CA LEU A 12 -4.35 -9.58 -7.15
C LEU A 12 -4.11 -10.64 -8.24
N GLU A 13 -3.62 -10.22 -9.41
CA GLU A 13 -3.26 -11.12 -10.51
C GLU A 13 -2.07 -12.01 -10.12
N ASP A 14 -0.98 -11.42 -9.59
CA ASP A 14 0.24 -12.13 -9.23
C ASP A 14 0.02 -13.14 -8.09
N GLN A 15 -0.75 -12.77 -7.06
CA GLN A 15 -0.88 -13.59 -5.86
C GLN A 15 -2.11 -14.51 -5.87
N ALA A 16 -3.12 -14.20 -6.68
CA ALA A 16 -4.40 -14.90 -6.64
C ALA A 16 -4.94 -15.28 -8.03
N GLY A 17 -4.20 -15.02 -9.10
CA GLY A 17 -4.62 -15.31 -10.47
C GLY A 17 -5.89 -14.56 -10.89
N GLY A 18 -6.16 -13.41 -10.25
CA GLY A 18 -7.37 -12.62 -10.46
C GLY A 18 -8.57 -13.02 -9.60
N ASP A 19 -8.44 -14.02 -8.71
CA ASP A 19 -9.52 -14.46 -7.81
C ASP A 19 -9.35 -13.87 -6.40
N PRO A 20 -10.21 -12.94 -5.95
CA PRO A 20 -10.14 -12.37 -4.60
C PRO A 20 -10.23 -13.39 -3.47
N GLY A 21 -10.81 -14.56 -3.71
CA GLY A 21 -10.99 -15.61 -2.70
C GLY A 21 -9.70 -16.35 -2.33
N LYS A 22 -8.65 -16.25 -3.14
CA LYS A 22 -7.36 -16.93 -2.91
C LYS A 22 -6.31 -16.06 -2.23
N LEU A 23 -6.63 -14.79 -1.98
CA LEU A 23 -5.70 -13.85 -1.36
C LEU A 23 -5.68 -14.04 0.16
N SER A 24 -4.49 -14.24 0.74
CA SER A 24 -4.34 -14.32 2.20
C SER A 24 -4.52 -12.93 2.85
N LYS A 25 -4.93 -12.92 4.13
CA LYS A 25 -5.08 -11.67 4.92
C LYS A 25 -3.78 -10.84 4.93
N GLU A 26 -2.64 -11.50 5.07
CA GLU A 26 -1.32 -10.86 5.10
C GLU A 26 -0.98 -10.22 3.75
N ASN A 27 -1.22 -10.94 2.66
CA ASN A 27 -1.02 -10.44 1.31
C ASN A 27 -1.92 -9.25 0.99
N ALA A 28 -3.19 -9.29 1.40
CA ALA A 28 -4.11 -8.18 1.25
C ALA A 28 -3.65 -6.93 2.01
N VAL A 29 -3.22 -7.11 3.27
CA VAL A 29 -2.67 -6.02 4.10
C VAL A 29 -1.41 -5.42 3.46
N GLN A 30 -0.52 -6.26 2.92
CA GLN A 30 0.69 -5.80 2.25
C GLN A 30 0.36 -5.00 0.99
N ALA A 31 -0.55 -5.49 0.14
CA ALA A 31 -0.95 -4.80 -1.08
C ALA A 31 -1.54 -3.40 -0.80
N ILE A 32 -2.37 -3.27 0.23
CA ILE A 32 -2.92 -1.99 0.68
C ILE A 32 -1.81 -1.07 1.22
N THR A 33 -0.87 -1.62 2.01
CA THR A 33 0.25 -0.85 2.56
C THR A 33 1.18 -0.33 1.47
N ASP A 34 1.49 -1.16 0.46
CA ASP A 34 2.29 -0.75 -0.69
C ASP A 34 1.56 0.33 -1.52
N GLY A 35 0.25 0.21 -1.70
CA GLY A 35 -0.58 1.25 -2.35
C GLY A 35 -0.57 2.57 -1.58
N MET A 36 -0.66 2.53 -0.25
CA MET A 36 -0.54 3.71 0.60
C MET A 36 0.84 4.36 0.51
N ARG A 37 1.91 3.56 0.45
CA ARG A 37 3.28 4.07 0.25
C ARG A 37 3.42 4.80 -1.09
N GLN A 38 2.86 4.26 -2.17
CA GLN A 38 2.88 4.91 -3.48
C GLN A 38 2.10 6.23 -3.48
N LEU A 39 0.94 6.27 -2.82
CA LEU A 39 0.19 7.51 -2.64
C LEU A 39 1.00 8.52 -1.83
N TYR A 40 1.68 8.11 -0.77
CA TYR A 40 2.53 8.98 0.02
C TYR A 40 3.68 9.61 -0.79
N TYR A 41 4.30 8.86 -1.69
CA TYR A 41 5.38 9.41 -2.54
C TYR A 41 4.90 10.28 -3.70
N ARG A 42 3.63 10.17 -4.12
CA ARG A 42 3.14 10.81 -5.37
C ARG A 42 2.06 11.85 -5.15
N ASP A 43 1.33 11.78 -4.04
CA ASP A 43 0.24 12.70 -3.70
C ASP A 43 0.69 13.64 -2.57
N CYS A 44 0.80 14.93 -2.88
CA CYS A 44 1.20 15.96 -1.91
C CYS A 44 0.20 16.17 -0.77
N ARG A 45 -1.00 15.58 -0.84
CA ARG A 45 -2.03 15.66 0.21
C ARG A 45 -2.04 14.43 1.12
N ALA A 46 -1.19 13.45 0.86
CA ALA A 46 -1.10 12.24 1.67
C ALA A 46 -0.31 12.49 2.96
N PHE A 47 -0.71 11.79 4.03
CA PHE A 47 -0.02 11.82 5.32
C PHE A 47 0.63 10.46 5.62
N LYS A 48 1.73 10.48 6.38
CA LYS A 48 2.49 9.27 6.77
C LYS A 48 1.69 8.31 7.66
N THR A 49 0.73 8.84 8.42
CA THR A 49 -0.05 8.07 9.38
C THR A 49 -1.39 7.70 8.80
N TYR A 50 -1.77 6.43 8.90
CA TYR A 50 -3.05 5.92 8.42
C TYR A 50 -3.67 4.94 9.40
N GLN A 51 -4.98 4.73 9.24
CA GLN A 51 -5.75 3.71 9.95
C GLN A 51 -6.17 2.64 8.95
N MET A 52 -6.14 1.39 9.37
CA MET A 52 -6.57 0.27 8.55
C MET A 52 -7.57 -0.58 9.32
N ALA A 53 -8.76 -0.76 8.74
CA ALA A 53 -9.77 -1.65 9.28
C ALA A 53 -9.81 -2.93 8.44
N VAL A 54 -9.76 -4.08 9.11
CA VAL A 54 -9.92 -5.41 8.49
C VAL A 54 -11.20 -6.02 9.03
N VAL A 55 -12.14 -6.32 8.13
CA VAL A 55 -13.43 -6.91 8.46
C VAL A 55 -13.40 -8.39 8.07
N THR A 56 -13.56 -9.27 9.05
CA THR A 56 -13.65 -10.73 8.85
C THR A 56 -14.99 -11.24 9.40
N SER A 57 -15.34 -12.48 9.08
CA SER A 57 -16.53 -13.14 9.65
C SER A 57 -16.48 -13.24 11.19
N SER A 58 -15.28 -13.21 11.77
CA SER A 58 -15.05 -13.22 13.23
C SER A 58 -15.18 -11.85 13.90
N GLY A 59 -15.22 -10.75 13.15
CA GLY A 59 -15.34 -9.40 13.70
C GLY A 59 -14.58 -8.32 12.92
N VAL A 60 -14.45 -7.15 13.53
CA VAL A 60 -13.75 -5.99 12.95
C VAL A 60 -12.47 -5.71 13.74
N GLU A 61 -11.32 -5.74 13.07
CA GLU A 61 -10.03 -5.33 13.61
C GLU A 61 -9.67 -3.93 13.09
N ILE A 62 -9.54 -2.94 13.97
CA ILE A 62 -9.04 -1.61 13.62
C ILE A 62 -7.59 -1.49 14.08
N ARG A 63 -6.68 -1.24 13.14
CA ARG A 63 -5.25 -1.01 13.41
C ARG A 63 -4.97 0.49 13.31
N SER A 64 -4.64 1.11 14.44
CA SER A 64 -4.32 2.54 14.53
C SER A 64 -3.37 2.86 15.69
N PRO A 65 -2.42 3.81 15.53
CA PRO A 65 -1.95 4.45 14.29
C PRO A 65 -0.81 3.64 13.63
N LEU A 66 -0.92 3.38 12.31
CA LEU A 66 0.17 2.79 11.53
C LEU A 66 0.98 3.91 10.85
N GLN A 67 2.30 3.80 10.90
CA GLN A 67 3.22 4.69 10.20
C GLN A 67 3.82 4.00 8.98
N LEU A 68 3.79 4.66 7.82
CA LEU A 68 4.47 4.16 6.63
C LEU A 68 5.98 4.30 6.76
N GLU A 69 6.70 3.23 6.46
CA GLU A 69 8.16 3.28 6.27
C GLU A 69 8.49 3.87 4.89
N THR A 70 9.39 4.84 4.88
CA THR A 70 9.80 5.60 3.70
C THR A 70 11.29 5.43 3.45
N ASN A 71 11.68 5.11 2.21
CA ASN A 71 13.05 5.02 1.75
C ASN A 71 13.33 6.16 0.76
N TRP A 72 14.37 6.96 1.04
CA TRP A 72 14.83 8.09 0.23
C TRP A 72 16.28 7.94 -0.25
N GLU A 73 16.87 6.74 -0.17
CA GLU A 73 18.27 6.47 -0.58
C GLU A 73 18.54 6.82 -2.05
N ILE A 74 17.51 6.82 -2.90
CA ILE A 74 17.62 7.27 -4.31
C ILE A 74 18.07 8.74 -4.41
N ALA A 75 17.77 9.58 -3.42
CA ALA A 75 18.17 10.99 -3.43
C ALA A 75 19.70 11.14 -3.52
N ASP A 76 20.47 10.22 -2.94
CA ASP A 76 21.94 10.26 -2.94
C ASP A 76 22.53 9.91 -4.32
N TYR A 77 21.76 9.25 -5.18
CA TYR A 77 22.16 8.91 -6.55
C TYR A 77 21.87 10.02 -7.55
N VAL A 78 21.07 11.03 -7.19
CA VAL A 78 20.73 12.14 -8.08
C VAL A 78 21.81 13.22 -7.96
N ALA A 79 22.77 13.19 -8.88
CA ALA A 79 23.78 14.23 -9.04
C ALA A 79 23.59 14.96 -10.39
N GLY A 80 23.53 16.29 -10.36
CA GLY A 80 23.42 17.14 -11.54
C GLY A 80 21.98 17.53 -11.88
N TYR A 81 21.68 18.83 -11.76
CA TYR A 81 20.52 19.47 -12.38
C TYR A 81 20.96 20.67 -13.23
N GLU A 82 22.20 20.65 -13.72
CA GLU A 82 22.69 21.62 -14.71
C GLU A 82 22.18 21.28 -16.11
#